data_AF-A0A6L6XBR1-F1
#
_entry.id   AF-A0A6L6XBR1-F1
#
_cell.length_a   1.000
_cell.length_b   1.000
_cell.length_c   1.000
_cell.angle_alpha   90.00
_cell.angle_beta   90.00
_cell.angle_gamma   90.00
#
_symmetry.space_group_name_H-M   'P 1'
#
loop_
_entity.id
_entity.type
_entity.pdbx_description
1 polymer ?
#
loop_
_entity_poly.entity_id
_entity_poly.type
_entity_poly.pdbx_seq_one_letter_code
_entity_poly.pdbx_strand_id
1 'polypeptide(L)'
;MFEAAADEMAVPVPTTDTLYAAFLASLAELGTGGVAEVADTFSGLDQAEFPEVGACRRFAYRLALSFWYAGARSRPMTVGEAAAALYLSDTYRHHQVDAVTVRRAPLLVSRAIRQGATLVPVETLIRLGSAMAREFAAPVTAGRDWLYRQALPDWHRRRFCFDLMRADTCQPSPLIVRLDGGGYAVGATPPAGPDGTWRRALREQW
;
A
#
# COMPACT_ATOMS: atom_id res chain seq x y z
N MET A 1 -5.25 -11.87 -1.80
CA MET A 1 -5.62 -12.57 -0.55
C MET A 1 -4.40 -12.92 0.30
N PHE A 2 -3.32 -13.49 -0.23
CA PHE A 2 -2.16 -13.93 0.57
C PHE A 2 -1.44 -12.85 1.40
N GLU A 3 -1.20 -11.62 0.91
CA GLU A 3 -0.45 -10.61 1.68
C GLU A 3 -1.27 -9.94 2.79
N ALA A 4 -2.55 -9.62 2.51
CA ALA A 4 -3.46 -9.09 3.53
C ALA A 4 -3.80 -10.17 4.57
N ALA A 5 -3.98 -11.43 4.16
CA ALA A 5 -4.20 -12.54 5.07
C ALA A 5 -2.93 -12.93 5.83
N ALA A 6 -1.73 -12.80 5.24
CA ALA A 6 -0.47 -13.06 5.95
C ALA A 6 -0.14 -11.96 6.97
N ASP A 7 -0.47 -10.69 6.69
CA ASP A 7 -0.42 -9.61 7.68
C ASP A 7 -1.39 -9.87 8.86
N GLU A 8 -2.53 -10.53 8.61
CA GLU A 8 -3.51 -10.93 9.64
C GLU A 8 -3.12 -12.23 10.38
N MET A 9 -2.44 -13.17 9.71
CA MET A 9 -2.08 -14.51 10.22
C MET A 9 -0.61 -14.64 10.66
N ALA A 10 0.18 -13.57 10.59
CA ALA A 10 1.62 -13.55 10.94
C ALA A 10 2.48 -14.58 10.19
N VAL A 11 2.07 -15.01 8.99
CA VAL A 11 2.91 -15.87 8.13
C VAL A 11 4.05 -15.01 7.59
N PRO A 12 5.33 -15.42 7.74
CA PRO A 12 6.46 -14.60 7.32
C PRO A 12 6.49 -14.48 5.79
N VAL A 13 6.02 -13.34 5.28
CA VAL A 13 6.20 -12.92 3.90
C VAL A 13 7.58 -12.29 3.77
N PRO A 14 8.37 -12.58 2.71
CA PRO A 14 9.64 -11.92 2.48
C PRO A 14 9.47 -10.40 2.49
N THR A 15 10.40 -9.68 3.12
CA THR A 15 10.42 -8.21 3.03
C THR A 15 10.90 -7.78 1.64
N THR A 16 10.61 -6.55 1.23
CA THR A 16 11.12 -6.00 -0.03
C THR A 16 12.65 -6.01 -0.08
N ASP A 17 13.33 -5.73 1.05
CA ASP A 17 14.80 -5.81 1.13
C ASP A 17 15.31 -7.23 0.97
N THR A 18 14.61 -8.22 1.56
CA THR A 18 14.93 -9.64 1.34
C THR A 18 14.79 -10.03 -0.13
N LEU A 19 13.74 -9.57 -0.81
CA LEU A 19 13.55 -9.79 -2.25
C LEU A 19 14.65 -9.12 -3.07
N TYR A 20 15.02 -7.89 -2.71
CA TYR A 20 16.05 -7.15 -3.43
C TYR A 20 17.42 -7.82 -3.29
N ALA A 21 17.78 -8.26 -2.08
CA ALA A 21 19.02 -9.00 -1.85
C ALA A 21 19.06 -10.31 -2.66
N ALA A 22 17.95 -11.06 -2.71
CA ALA A 22 17.85 -12.26 -3.52
C ALA A 22 18.01 -11.95 -5.02
N PHE A 23 17.37 -10.87 -5.51
CA PHE A 23 17.52 -10.44 -6.90
C PHE A 23 18.96 -10.05 -7.25
N LEU A 24 19.66 -9.33 -6.36
CA LEU A 24 21.08 -9.00 -6.56
C LEU A 24 21.98 -10.25 -6.59
N ALA A 25 21.70 -11.25 -5.74
CA ALA A 25 22.42 -12.52 -5.77
C ALA A 25 22.20 -13.25 -7.11
N SER A 26 20.96 -13.32 -7.60
CA SER A 26 20.65 -13.90 -8.90
C SER A 26 21.31 -13.16 -10.06
N LEU A 27 21.37 -11.82 -10.00
CA LEU A 27 22.09 -11.02 -10.99
C LEU A 27 23.60 -11.29 -10.98
N ALA A 28 24.19 -11.48 -9.80
CA ALA A 28 25.61 -11.80 -9.68
C ALA A 28 25.95 -13.19 -10.25
N GLU A 29 25.02 -14.15 -10.11
CA GLU A 29 25.19 -15.52 -10.58
C GLU A 29 24.91 -15.68 -12.08
N LEU A 30 23.79 -15.14 -12.57
CA LEU A 30 23.29 -15.36 -13.92
C LEU A 30 23.64 -14.24 -14.91
N GLY A 31 24.03 -13.07 -14.40
CA GLY A 31 24.13 -11.85 -15.19
C GLY A 31 22.77 -11.34 -15.68
N THR A 32 22.75 -10.20 -16.35
CA THR A 32 21.52 -9.58 -16.86
C THR A 32 20.83 -10.42 -17.94
N GLY A 33 21.62 -11.05 -18.82
CA GLY A 33 21.12 -11.93 -19.88
C GLY A 33 20.45 -13.18 -19.35
N GLY A 34 21.08 -13.88 -18.39
CA GLY A 34 20.50 -15.08 -17.79
C GLY A 34 19.23 -14.78 -16.99
N VAL A 35 19.19 -13.65 -16.27
CA VAL A 35 17.95 -13.20 -15.60
C VAL A 35 16.82 -12.94 -16.62
N ALA A 36 17.12 -12.35 -17.78
CA ALA A 36 16.12 -12.11 -18.81
C ALA A 36 15.55 -13.42 -19.40
N GLU A 37 16.41 -14.42 -19.65
CA GLU A 37 15.99 -15.74 -20.14
C GLU A 37 15.09 -16.48 -19.14
N VAL A 38 15.47 -16.45 -17.86
CA VAL A 38 14.65 -17.05 -16.78
C VAL A 38 13.32 -16.31 -16.64
N ALA A 39 13.32 -14.97 -16.75
CA ALA A 39 12.10 -14.18 -16.69
C ALA A 39 11.15 -14.47 -17.85
N ASP A 40 11.68 -14.65 -19.07
CA ASP A 40 10.90 -15.00 -20.25
C ASP A 40 10.26 -16.38 -20.09
N THR A 41 11.05 -17.38 -19.67
CA THR A 41 10.55 -18.73 -19.34
C THR A 41 9.45 -18.68 -18.28
N PHE A 42 9.67 -17.93 -17.20
CA PHE A 42 8.72 -17.77 -16.11
C PHE A 42 7.43 -17.07 -16.56
N SER A 43 7.50 -16.16 -17.53
CA SER A 43 6.34 -15.45 -18.07
C SER A 43 5.33 -16.38 -18.74
N GLY A 44 5.81 -17.49 -19.32
CA GLY A 44 4.99 -18.52 -19.96
C GLY A 44 4.30 -19.48 -18.99
N LEU A 45 4.62 -19.46 -17.70
CA LEU A 45 4.00 -20.36 -16.72
C LEU A 45 2.57 -19.93 -16.39
N ASP A 46 1.66 -20.90 -16.40
CA ASP A 46 0.26 -20.69 -16.01
C ASP A 46 0.12 -20.66 -14.48
N GLN A 47 -0.57 -19.63 -13.99
CA GLN A 47 -0.87 -19.46 -12.58
C GLN A 47 -1.96 -20.42 -12.09
N ALA A 48 -2.81 -20.94 -12.98
CA ALA A 48 -3.80 -21.96 -12.60
C ALA A 48 -3.13 -23.31 -12.28
N GLU A 49 -2.05 -23.64 -12.98
CA GLU A 49 -1.24 -24.83 -12.75
C GLU A 49 -0.24 -24.64 -11.61
N PHE A 50 0.39 -23.46 -11.53
CA PHE A 50 1.41 -23.13 -10.52
C PHE A 50 1.00 -21.88 -9.72
N PRO A 51 0.23 -22.02 -8.61
CA PRO A 51 -0.24 -20.90 -7.81
C PRO A 51 0.86 -19.97 -7.29
N GLU A 52 2.07 -20.50 -7.07
CA GLU A 52 3.27 -19.78 -6.66
C GLU A 52 3.67 -18.69 -7.66
N VAL A 53 3.36 -18.89 -8.95
CA VAL A 53 3.61 -17.90 -10.01
C VAL A 53 2.92 -16.59 -9.67
N GLY A 54 1.69 -16.65 -9.15
CA GLY A 54 0.97 -15.46 -8.71
C GLY A 54 1.64 -14.74 -7.53
N ALA A 55 2.28 -15.48 -6.62
CA ALA A 55 3.02 -14.87 -5.51
C ALA A 55 4.31 -14.19 -6.00
N CYS A 56 5.08 -14.87 -6.84
CA CYS A 56 6.29 -14.33 -7.45
C CYS A 56 6.01 -13.08 -8.31
N ARG A 57 4.93 -13.07 -9.10
CA ARG A 57 4.49 -11.88 -9.86
C ARG A 57 4.19 -10.69 -8.94
N ARG A 58 3.56 -10.93 -7.79
CA ARG A 58 3.30 -9.88 -6.80
C ARG A 58 4.58 -9.36 -6.15
N PHE A 59 5.52 -10.25 -5.82
CA PHE A 59 6.82 -9.87 -5.29
C PHE A 59 7.65 -9.06 -6.30
N ALA A 60 7.68 -9.48 -7.55
CA ALA A 60 8.31 -8.72 -8.64
C ALA A 60 7.66 -7.34 -8.81
N TYR A 61 6.33 -7.27 -8.80
CA TYR A 61 5.60 -6.00 -8.87
C TYR A 61 5.93 -5.08 -7.68
N ARG A 62 5.96 -5.60 -6.45
CA ARG A 62 6.36 -4.84 -5.26
C ARG A 62 7.79 -4.32 -5.36
N LEU A 63 8.72 -5.13 -5.86
CA LEU A 63 10.10 -4.72 -6.09
C LEU A 63 10.19 -3.62 -7.17
N ALA A 64 9.46 -3.76 -8.27
CA ALA A 64 9.39 -2.73 -9.32
C ALA A 64 8.85 -1.40 -8.77
N LEU A 65 7.82 -1.44 -7.92
CA LEU A 65 7.32 -0.24 -7.23
C LEU A 65 8.34 0.36 -6.26
N SER A 66 9.18 -0.46 -5.63
CA SER A 66 10.24 0.01 -4.73
C SER A 66 11.24 0.92 -5.43
N PHE A 67 11.52 0.65 -6.71
CA PHE A 67 12.46 1.40 -7.54
C PHE A 67 11.77 2.18 -8.66
N TRP A 68 10.51 2.59 -8.47
CA TRP A 68 9.74 3.30 -9.50
C TRP A 68 10.32 4.68 -9.84
N TYR A 69 10.97 5.33 -8.88
CA TYR A 69 11.58 6.64 -9.02
C TYR A 69 13.10 6.53 -9.02
N ALA A 70 13.76 7.25 -9.92
CA ALA A 70 15.21 7.35 -9.92
C ALA A 70 15.69 8.07 -8.64
N GLY A 71 16.68 7.50 -7.93
CA GLY A 71 17.22 8.09 -6.71
C GLY A 71 16.21 8.20 -5.57
N ALA A 72 15.25 7.26 -5.49
CA ALA A 72 14.30 7.21 -4.41
C ALA A 72 13.77 5.78 -4.22
N ARG A 73 13.27 5.50 -3.01
CA ARG A 73 12.50 4.29 -2.72
C ARG A 73 11.02 4.66 -2.65
N SER A 74 10.15 3.81 -3.18
CA SER A 74 8.71 4.04 -3.08
C SER A 74 7.93 2.83 -2.62
N ARG A 75 6.76 3.05 -2.07
CA ARG A 75 5.85 1.96 -1.69
C ARG A 75 4.41 2.38 -1.85
N PRO A 76 3.49 1.42 -2.04
CA PRO A 76 2.07 1.69 -1.88
C PRO A 76 1.79 2.31 -0.50
N MET A 77 0.79 3.20 -0.43
CA MET A 77 0.23 3.61 0.85
C MET A 77 -0.30 2.38 1.61
N THR A 78 -0.09 2.37 2.92
CA THR A 78 -0.74 1.39 3.78
C THR A 78 -2.25 1.65 3.84
N VAL A 79 -3.02 0.66 4.31
CA VAL A 79 -4.46 0.85 4.57
C VAL A 79 -4.70 2.05 5.48
N GLY A 80 -3.90 2.20 6.54
CA GLY A 80 -4.02 3.29 7.50
C GLY A 80 -3.72 4.66 6.89
N GLU A 81 -2.67 4.76 6.06
CA GLU A 81 -2.32 6.01 5.38
C GLU A 81 -3.39 6.45 4.38
N ALA A 82 -3.88 5.51 3.56
CA ALA A 82 -4.95 5.80 2.62
C ALA A 82 -6.24 6.22 3.34
N ALA A 83 -6.54 5.59 4.48
CA ALA A 83 -7.70 5.93 5.30
C ALA A 83 -7.55 7.30 5.99
N ALA A 84 -6.37 7.63 6.50
CA ALA A 84 -6.07 8.94 7.07
C ALA A 84 -6.17 10.04 5.99
N ALA A 85 -5.63 9.81 4.79
CA ALA A 85 -5.79 10.72 3.67
C ALA A 85 -7.27 10.90 3.29
N LEU A 86 -8.03 9.81 3.19
CA LEU A 86 -9.47 9.90 2.91
C LEU A 86 -10.23 10.68 3.99
N TYR A 87 -9.91 10.47 5.27
CA TYR A 87 -10.50 11.24 6.37
C TYR A 87 -10.21 12.75 6.23
N LEU A 88 -8.98 13.11 5.90
CA LEU A 88 -8.56 14.51 5.77
C LEU A 88 -9.22 15.21 4.58
N SER A 89 -9.61 14.47 3.55
CA SER A 89 -10.31 15.03 2.39
C SER A 89 -11.64 15.69 2.77
N ASP A 90 -12.10 16.65 1.96
CA ASP A 90 -13.44 17.25 2.13
C ASP A 90 -14.57 16.31 1.71
N THR A 91 -14.23 15.18 1.10
CA THR A 91 -15.23 14.24 0.62
C THR A 91 -15.93 13.58 1.82
N TYR A 92 -17.26 13.48 1.72
CA TYR A 92 -18.09 12.75 2.69
C TYR A 92 -18.10 13.36 4.10
N ARG A 93 -17.73 14.64 4.26
CA ARG A 93 -17.80 15.37 5.54
C ARG A 93 -19.24 15.72 5.96
N HIS A 94 -20.15 15.85 4.98
CA HIS A 94 -21.50 16.35 5.18
C HIS A 94 -22.61 15.49 4.55
N HIS A 95 -22.27 14.42 3.83
CA HIS A 95 -23.23 13.55 3.16
C HIS A 95 -23.11 12.11 3.65
N GLN A 96 -24.24 11.52 4.04
CA GLN A 96 -24.39 10.08 4.23
C GLN A 96 -24.27 9.39 2.86
N VAL A 97 -23.04 9.13 2.41
CA VAL A 97 -22.81 8.29 1.25
C VAL A 97 -22.56 6.88 1.75
N ASP A 98 -23.43 5.95 1.38
CA ASP A 98 -23.29 4.54 1.74
C ASP A 98 -22.04 3.92 1.08
N ALA A 99 -21.34 3.06 1.83
CA ALA A 99 -20.11 2.40 1.42
C ALA A 99 -20.25 1.64 0.08
N VAL A 100 -21.44 1.12 -0.22
CA VAL A 100 -21.73 0.41 -1.47
C VAL A 100 -21.59 1.34 -2.68
N THR A 101 -22.13 2.55 -2.59
CA THR A 101 -22.03 3.55 -3.66
C THR A 101 -20.59 4.01 -3.84
N VAL A 102 -19.84 4.14 -2.74
CA VAL A 102 -18.44 4.55 -2.76
C VAL A 102 -17.55 3.51 -3.44
N ARG A 103 -17.75 2.22 -3.16
CA ARG A 103 -17.01 1.14 -3.83
C ARG A 103 -17.23 1.12 -5.35
N ARG A 104 -18.38 1.60 -5.82
CA ARG A 104 -18.71 1.69 -7.25
C ARG A 104 -18.09 2.90 -7.96
N ALA A 105 -17.40 3.79 -7.24
CA ALA A 105 -16.78 5.00 -7.80
C ALA A 105 -15.29 5.15 -7.42
N PRO A 106 -14.42 4.24 -7.87
CA PRO A 106 -13.03 4.17 -7.42
C PRO A 106 -12.19 5.42 -7.74
N LEU A 107 -12.48 6.10 -8.85
CA LEU A 107 -11.78 7.32 -9.22
C LEU A 107 -12.10 8.50 -8.28
N LEU A 108 -13.31 8.56 -7.73
CA LEU A 108 -13.67 9.60 -6.75
C LEU A 108 -12.94 9.39 -5.43
N VAL A 109 -12.85 8.14 -4.98
CA VAL A 109 -12.09 7.76 -3.79
C VAL A 109 -10.60 8.04 -3.98
N SER A 110 -10.03 7.65 -5.13
CA SER A 110 -8.63 7.93 -5.45
C SER A 110 -8.32 9.43 -5.46
N ARG A 111 -9.21 10.25 -6.05
CA ARG A 111 -9.11 11.71 -6.01
C ARG A 111 -9.16 12.25 -4.58
N ALA A 112 -10.08 11.75 -3.75
CA ALA A 112 -10.21 12.16 -2.35
C ALA A 112 -8.96 11.82 -1.53
N ILE A 113 -8.39 10.63 -1.73
CA ILE A 113 -7.11 10.22 -1.12
C ILE A 113 -6.01 11.21 -1.51
N ARG A 114 -5.87 11.52 -2.81
CA ARG A 114 -4.85 12.48 -3.26
C ARG A 114 -5.06 13.87 -2.65
N GLN A 115 -6.29 14.37 -2.61
CA GLN A 115 -6.61 15.65 -1.99
C GLN A 115 -6.23 15.66 -0.50
N GLY A 116 -6.68 14.68 0.27
CA GLY A 116 -6.37 14.64 1.70
C GLY A 116 -4.89 14.41 2.00
N ALA A 117 -4.18 13.64 1.17
CA ALA A 117 -2.74 13.45 1.29
C ALA A 117 -1.94 14.75 1.09
N THR A 118 -2.48 15.73 0.36
CA THR A 118 -1.85 17.05 0.18
C THR A 118 -2.12 18.05 1.30
N LEU A 119 -3.03 17.76 2.23
CA LEU A 119 -3.41 18.70 3.31
C LEU A 119 -2.44 18.70 4.49
N VAL A 120 -1.55 17.70 4.57
CA VAL A 120 -0.57 17.55 5.64
C VAL A 120 0.78 17.15 5.05
N PRO A 121 1.91 17.44 5.74
CA PRO A 121 3.19 16.85 5.39
C PRO A 121 3.12 15.31 5.33
N VAL A 122 3.89 14.70 4.43
CA VAL A 122 3.80 13.26 4.18
C VAL A 122 4.23 12.44 5.40
N GLU A 123 5.21 12.94 6.15
CA GLU A 123 5.64 12.39 7.44
C GLU A 123 4.48 12.35 8.45
N THR A 124 3.66 13.41 8.48
CA THR A 124 2.47 13.48 9.33
C THR A 124 1.43 12.47 8.86
N LEU A 125 1.22 12.34 7.56
CA LEU A 125 0.31 11.34 6.99
C LEU A 125 0.72 9.90 7.36
N ILE A 126 2.01 9.58 7.26
CA ILE A 126 2.57 8.27 7.66
C ILE A 126 2.31 8.01 9.15
N ARG A 127 2.58 9.00 10.01
CA ARG A 127 2.33 8.89 11.47
C ARG A 127 0.85 8.68 11.80
N LEU A 128 -0.04 9.46 11.17
CA LEU A 128 -1.49 9.32 11.35
C LEU A 128 -1.99 7.97 10.84
N GLY A 129 -1.50 7.52 9.69
CA GLY A 129 -1.85 6.22 9.13
C GLY A 129 -1.42 5.05 10.01
N SER A 130 -0.20 5.10 10.55
CA SER A 130 0.29 4.11 11.51
C SER A 130 -0.54 4.07 12.80
N ALA A 131 -0.94 5.24 13.34
CA ALA A 131 -1.83 5.31 14.49
C ALA A 131 -3.22 4.73 14.18
N MET A 132 -3.78 5.03 13.00
CA MET A 132 -5.08 4.50 12.57
C MET A 132 -5.05 2.98 12.35
N ALA A 133 -3.97 2.46 11.74
CA ALA A 133 -3.78 1.03 11.58
C ALA A 133 -3.67 0.32 12.93
N ARG A 134 -2.95 0.89 13.91
CA ARG A 134 -2.91 0.36 15.27
C ARG A 134 -4.27 0.39 15.97
N GLU A 135 -5.07 1.46 15.79
CA GLU A 135 -6.41 1.58 16.38
C GLU A 135 -7.36 0.49 15.88
N PHE A 136 -7.29 0.11 14.59
CA PHE A 136 -8.32 -0.74 13.97
C PHE A 136 -7.85 -2.11 13.47
N ALA A 137 -6.55 -2.37 13.35
CA ALA A 137 -6.01 -3.64 12.84
C ALA A 137 -5.41 -4.56 13.91
N ALA A 138 -5.00 -4.03 15.08
CA ALA A 138 -4.32 -4.82 16.12
C ALA A 138 -5.20 -5.01 17.36
N PRO A 139 -5.23 -6.22 17.97
CA PRO A 139 -5.86 -6.42 19.26
C PRO A 139 -4.99 -5.79 20.35
N VAL A 140 -5.55 -4.77 21.02
CA VAL A 140 -5.14 -4.30 22.36
C VAL A 140 -3.73 -3.69 22.43
N THR A 141 -3.60 -2.46 21.95
CA THR A 141 -2.85 -1.40 22.65
C THR A 141 -3.32 -0.06 22.11
N ALA A 142 -4.40 0.47 22.69
CA ALA A 142 -4.78 1.86 22.47
C ALA A 142 -3.70 2.75 23.09
N GLY A 143 -2.63 3.00 22.34
CA GLY A 143 -1.60 3.95 22.71
C GLY A 143 -2.20 5.33 22.92
N ARG A 144 -1.62 6.09 23.85
CA ARG A 144 -1.98 7.47 24.18
C ARG A 144 -1.60 8.45 23.06
N ASP A 145 -2.10 8.23 21.84
CA ASP A 145 -1.88 9.17 20.73
C ASP A 145 -2.97 10.25 20.75
N TRP A 146 -2.93 11.08 21.80
CA TRP A 146 -3.85 12.21 21.96
C TRP A 146 -3.77 13.17 20.76
N LEU A 147 -2.58 13.35 20.17
CA LEU A 147 -2.35 14.12 18.95
C LEU A 147 -3.08 13.55 17.73
N TYR A 148 -3.11 12.23 17.58
CA TYR A 148 -3.85 11.57 16.51
C TYR A 148 -5.36 11.81 16.66
N ARG A 149 -5.88 11.72 17.89
CA ARG A 149 -7.29 12.00 18.17
C ARG A 149 -7.63 13.49 18.04
N GLN A 150 -6.68 14.38 18.26
CA GLN A 150 -6.87 15.81 18.00
C GLN A 150 -6.88 16.12 16.50
N ALA A 151 -5.99 15.51 15.73
CA ALA A 151 -5.91 15.68 14.29
C ALA A 151 -7.13 15.08 13.57
N LEU A 152 -7.61 13.92 14.04
CA LEU A 152 -8.72 13.18 13.46
C LEU A 152 -9.78 12.92 14.55
N PRO A 153 -10.61 13.91 14.93
CA PRO A 153 -11.49 13.80 16.11
C PRO A 153 -12.66 12.81 15.98
N ASP A 154 -13.24 12.66 14.79
CA ASP A 154 -14.46 11.86 14.58
C ASP A 154 -14.14 10.37 14.48
N TRP A 155 -14.46 9.61 15.52
CA TRP A 155 -14.22 8.17 15.56
C TRP A 155 -14.99 7.40 14.48
N HIS A 156 -16.25 7.75 14.22
CA HIS A 156 -17.08 7.06 13.24
C HIS A 156 -16.53 7.25 11.83
N ARG A 157 -16.09 8.47 11.50
CA ARG A 157 -15.46 8.74 10.21
C ARG A 157 -14.12 8.04 10.07
N ARG A 158 -13.29 7.98 11.11
CA ARG A 158 -12.03 7.22 11.09
C ARG A 158 -12.29 5.73 10.81
N ARG A 159 -13.25 5.15 11.55
CA ARG A 159 -13.64 3.74 11.38
C ARG A 159 -14.15 3.46 9.97
N PHE A 160 -15.05 4.30 9.45
CA PHE A 160 -15.58 4.19 8.10
C PHE A 160 -14.47 4.23 7.04
N CYS A 161 -13.57 5.22 7.11
CA CYS A 161 -12.47 5.34 6.15
C CYS A 161 -11.55 4.12 6.21
N PHE A 162 -11.24 3.63 7.41
CA PHE A 162 -10.40 2.45 7.59
C PHE A 162 -11.06 1.19 7.02
N ASP A 163 -12.32 0.93 7.36
CA ASP A 163 -13.06 -0.24 6.88
C ASP A 163 -13.24 -0.22 5.35
N LEU A 164 -13.48 0.96 4.77
CA LEU A 164 -13.55 1.14 3.32
C LEU A 164 -12.20 0.80 2.66
N MET A 165 -11.09 1.35 3.17
CA MET A 165 -9.75 1.12 2.60
C MET A 165 -9.23 -0.28 2.84
N ARG A 166 -9.68 -0.95 3.91
CA ARG A 166 -9.35 -2.34 4.21
C ARG A 166 -10.09 -3.30 3.27
N ALA A 167 -11.38 -3.05 3.04
CA ALA A 167 -12.21 -3.95 2.24
C ALA A 167 -11.96 -3.81 0.73
N ASP A 168 -11.57 -2.62 0.27
CA ASP A 168 -11.45 -2.33 -1.16
C ASP A 168 -10.00 -2.34 -1.65
N THR A 169 -9.59 -3.49 -2.17
CA THR A 169 -8.25 -3.72 -2.75
C THR A 169 -8.11 -3.21 -4.20
N CYS A 170 -9.19 -2.70 -4.79
CA CYS A 170 -9.20 -2.19 -6.16
C CYS A 170 -9.02 -0.68 -6.23
N GLN A 171 -8.85 -0.01 -5.08
CA GLN A 171 -8.76 1.45 -5.04
C GLN A 171 -7.36 1.93 -5.41
N PRO A 172 -7.21 2.72 -6.49
CA PRO A 172 -5.91 3.27 -6.84
C PRO A 172 -5.44 4.25 -5.77
N SER A 173 -4.26 4.02 -5.19
CA SER A 173 -3.62 4.95 -4.24
C SER A 173 -2.26 5.40 -4.76
N PRO A 174 -1.87 6.67 -4.52
CA PRO A 174 -0.52 7.13 -4.85
C PRO A 174 0.53 6.36 -4.04
N LEU A 175 1.77 6.37 -4.54
CA LEU A 175 2.92 5.88 -3.79
C LEU A 175 3.34 6.87 -2.70
N ILE A 176 3.90 6.36 -1.61
CA ILE A 176 4.76 7.15 -0.72
C ILE A 176 6.19 6.99 -1.22
N VAL A 177 6.88 8.10 -1.42
CA VAL A 177 8.25 8.16 -1.93
C VAL A 177 9.16 8.66 -0.81
N ARG A 178 10.22 7.91 -0.52
CA ARG A 178 11.33 8.34 0.34
C ARG A 178 12.49 8.75 -0.57
N LEU A 179 12.79 10.04 -0.53
CA LEU A 179 13.86 10.66 -1.32
C LEU A 179 15.22 10.33 -0.68
N ASP A 180 16.29 10.32 -1.47
CA ASP A 180 17.66 10.07 -0.98
C ASP A 180 18.10 11.06 0.12
N GLY A 181 17.54 12.27 0.13
CA GLY A 181 17.76 13.27 1.18
C GLY A 181 17.00 13.02 2.50
N GLY A 182 16.28 11.90 2.63
CA GLY A 182 15.54 11.50 3.84
C GLY A 182 14.13 12.07 3.99
N GLY A 183 13.70 12.96 3.11
CA GLY A 183 12.34 13.51 3.08
C GLY A 183 11.33 12.58 2.38
N TYR A 184 10.04 12.82 2.62
CA TYR A 184 8.96 12.06 2.01
C TYR A 184 8.10 12.89 1.05
N ALA A 185 7.59 12.25 0.00
CA ALA A 185 6.70 12.85 -0.99
C ALA A 185 5.56 11.90 -1.36
N VAL A 186 4.45 12.47 -1.85
CA VAL A 186 3.35 11.72 -2.46
C VAL A 186 3.66 11.57 -3.95
N GLY A 187 3.76 10.35 -4.42
CA GLY A 187 4.05 10.02 -5.81
C GLY A 187 2.81 9.91 -6.70
N ALA A 188 3.04 9.30 -7.86
CA ALA A 188 2.01 8.90 -8.80
C ALA A 188 1.27 7.66 -8.29
N THR A 189 0.08 7.47 -8.82
CA THR A 189 -0.65 6.21 -8.68
C THR A 189 -0.06 5.23 -9.71
N PRO A 190 0.48 4.08 -9.28
CA PRO A 190 1.03 3.11 -10.22
C PRO A 190 -0.10 2.43 -11.00
N PRO A 191 0.20 1.73 -12.11
CA PRO A 191 -0.77 0.85 -12.76
C PRO A 191 -1.27 -0.24 -11.79
N ALA A 192 -2.32 -0.98 -12.16
CA ALA A 192 -2.77 -2.11 -11.35
C ALA A 192 -1.68 -3.20 -11.33
N GLY A 193 -1.59 -3.95 -10.23
CA GLY A 193 -0.71 -5.10 -10.13
C GLY A 193 -1.16 -6.27 -11.03
N PRO A 194 -0.44 -7.40 -11.03
CA PRO A 194 -0.69 -8.54 -11.91
C PRO A 194 -2.09 -9.15 -11.78
N ASP A 195 -2.71 -9.02 -10.60
CA ASP A 195 -4.09 -9.48 -10.34
C ASP A 195 -5.16 -8.40 -10.68
N GLY A 196 -4.79 -7.30 -11.33
CA GLY A 196 -5.68 -6.16 -11.59
C GLY A 196 -6.04 -5.34 -10.35
N THR A 197 -5.27 -5.46 -9.27
CA THR A 197 -5.56 -4.84 -7.96
C THR A 197 -4.40 -3.99 -7.43
N TRP A 198 -4.71 -3.06 -6.55
CA TRP A 198 -3.75 -2.25 -5.79
C TRP A 198 -3.75 -2.72 -4.34
N ARG A 199 -3.02 -3.81 -4.08
CA ARG A 199 -2.94 -4.34 -2.73
C ARG A 199 -2.22 -3.36 -1.80
N ARG A 200 -2.78 -3.16 -0.63
CA ARG A 200 -2.20 -2.36 0.44
C ARG A 200 -1.89 -3.24 1.63
N ALA A 201 -0.68 -3.12 2.14
CA ALA A 201 -0.29 -3.76 3.39
C ALA A 201 -0.88 -3.00 4.58
N LEU A 202 -1.01 -3.69 5.71
CA LEU A 202 -1.34 -3.05 6.99
C LEU A 202 -0.11 -2.37 7.60
N ARG A 203 1.10 -2.84 7.22
CA ARG A 203 2.39 -2.33 7.69
C ARG A 203 3.18 -1.74 6.55
N GLU A 204 4.00 -0.74 6.85
CA GLU A 204 4.91 -0.18 5.87
C GLU A 204 6.05 -1.15 5.52
N GLN A 205 6.43 -1.19 4.25
CA GLN A 205 7.54 -1.98 3.71
C GLN A 205 8.19 -1.18 2.58
N TRP A 206 9.51 -1.00 2.62
CA TRP A 206 10.27 -0.12 1.73
C TRP A 206 11.08 -0.87 0.68
#